data_AF-A0A2D3VL35-F1
#
_entry.id   AF-A0A2D3VL35-F1
#
_cell.length_a   1.000
_cell.length_b   1.000
_cell.length_c   1.000
_cell.angle_alpha   90.00
_cell.angle_beta   90.00
_cell.angle_gamma   90.00
#
_symmetry.space_group_name_H-M   'P 1'
#
loop_
_entity.id
_entity.type
_entity.pdbx_description
1 polymer ?
#
loop_
_entity_poly.entity_id
_entity_poly.type
_entity_poly.pdbx_seq_one_letter_code
_entity_poly.pdbx_strand_id
1 'polypeptide(L)'
;MKFQGKTSVDESTAILDAFYKAGGNFIDTANAYQNGQSEERLGQWMADNKNRDEMVIATKYTSPYMGAFPSKIPVNYMGNGSKSMKLSPSKRV
;
A
#
# COMPACT_ATOMS: atom_id res chain seq x y z
N MET A 1 0.07 -2.56 -7.43
CA MET A 1 -1.32 -2.41 -7.93
C MET A 1 -1.93 -1.15 -7.32
N LYS A 2 -2.76 -0.37 -8.04
CA LYS A 2 -3.49 0.76 -7.44
C LYS A 2 -4.87 0.28 -7.00
N PHE A 3 -5.12 0.23 -5.70
CA PHE A 3 -6.45 -0.09 -5.16
C PHE A 3 -7.25 1.21 -5.08
N GLN A 4 -8.39 1.28 -5.78
CA GLN A 4 -9.14 2.50 -6.14
C GLN A 4 -8.50 3.38 -7.23
N GLY A 5 -9.36 3.98 -8.06
CA GLY A 5 -9.02 4.69 -9.29
C GLY A 5 -9.95 4.25 -10.42
N LYS A 6 -9.41 3.56 -11.43
CA LYS A 6 -10.23 2.90 -12.48
C LYS A 6 -10.90 1.59 -12.03
N THR A 7 -10.48 1.04 -10.90
CA THR A 7 -10.96 -0.23 -10.34
C THR A 7 -11.58 0.06 -8.98
N SER A 8 -12.81 -0.41 -8.78
CA SER A 8 -13.51 -0.30 -7.50
C SER A 8 -12.82 -1.13 -6.40
N VAL A 9 -13.26 -0.95 -5.16
CA VAL A 9 -12.74 -1.73 -4.02
C VAL A 9 -13.04 -3.20 -4.23
N ASP A 10 -14.30 -3.51 -4.53
CA ASP A 10 -14.80 -4.88 -4.63
C ASP A 10 -14.10 -5.63 -5.77
N GLU A 11 -13.93 -4.99 -6.93
CA GLU A 11 -13.14 -5.56 -8.02
C GLU A 11 -11.70 -5.82 -7.61
N SER A 12 -11.10 -4.90 -6.86
CA SER A 12 -9.71 -5.03 -6.44
C SER A 12 -9.52 -6.14 -5.40
N THR A 13 -10.49 -6.33 -4.50
CA THR A 13 -10.56 -7.45 -3.57
C THR A 13 -10.75 -8.77 -4.31
N ALA A 14 -11.65 -8.82 -5.31
CA ALA A 14 -11.87 -10.01 -6.12
C ALA A 14 -10.60 -10.44 -6.88
N ILE A 15 -9.80 -9.48 -7.38
CA ILE A 15 -8.52 -9.76 -8.01
C ILE A 15 -7.51 -10.34 -6.99
N LEU A 16 -7.44 -9.78 -5.78
CA LEU A 16 -6.56 -10.29 -4.71
C LEU A 16 -6.94 -11.72 -4.32
N ASP A 17 -8.24 -11.99 -4.14
CA ASP A 17 -8.75 -13.32 -3.82
C ASP A 17 -8.42 -14.33 -4.92
N ALA A 18 -8.59 -13.93 -6.19
CA ALA A 18 -8.28 -14.79 -7.33
C ALA A 18 -6.78 -15.10 -7.41
N PHE A 19 -5.93 -14.09 -7.22
CA PHE A 19 -4.48 -14.24 -7.20
C PHE A 19 -4.02 -15.18 -6.07
N TYR A 20 -4.55 -14.99 -4.87
CA TYR A 20 -4.25 -15.83 -3.71
C TYR A 20 -4.72 -17.27 -3.91
N LYS A 21 -5.95 -17.49 -4.37
CA LYS A 21 -6.51 -18.83 -4.65
C LYS A 21 -5.74 -19.56 -5.76
N ALA A 22 -5.07 -18.83 -6.64
CA ALA A 22 -4.18 -19.39 -7.66
C ALA A 22 -2.76 -19.71 -7.12
N GLY A 23 -2.49 -19.50 -5.83
CA GLY A 23 -1.19 -19.75 -5.19
C GLY A 23 -0.21 -18.59 -5.27
N GLY A 24 -0.67 -17.39 -5.65
CA GLY A 24 0.16 -16.20 -5.69
C GLY A 24 0.39 -15.61 -4.29
N ASN A 25 1.64 -15.20 -4.00
CA ASN A 25 2.01 -14.64 -2.70
C ASN A 25 2.77 -13.31 -2.74
N PHE A 26 3.21 -12.83 -3.91
CA PHE A 26 3.98 -11.59 -4.03
C PHE A 26 3.12 -10.41 -4.50
N ILE A 27 3.01 -9.37 -3.68
CA ILE A 27 2.23 -8.17 -4.01
C ILE A 27 3.08 -6.91 -3.84
N ASP A 28 3.07 -6.08 -4.89
CA ASP A 28 3.73 -4.79 -4.92
C ASP A 28 2.74 -3.63 -4.72
N THR A 29 3.08 -2.72 -3.81
CA THR A 29 2.35 -1.48 -3.52
C THR A 29 3.31 -0.28 -3.38
N ALA A 30 2.79 0.90 -3.07
CA ALA A 30 3.59 2.10 -2.81
C ALA A 30 2.81 3.12 -1.98
N ASN A 31 3.52 3.92 -1.20
CA ASN A 31 2.96 5.08 -0.49
C ASN A 31 2.20 6.03 -1.43
N ALA A 32 2.68 6.22 -2.66
CA ALA A 32 2.08 7.14 -3.63
C ALA A 32 0.87 6.56 -4.37
N TYR A 33 0.56 5.28 -4.24
CA TYR A 33 -0.61 4.70 -4.87
C TYR A 33 -1.86 5.12 -4.11
N GLN A 34 -2.64 6.01 -4.75
CA GLN A 34 -3.84 6.62 -4.16
C GLN A 34 -3.59 7.27 -2.80
N ASN A 35 -2.49 8.03 -2.69
CA ASN A 35 -2.12 8.74 -1.46
C ASN A 35 -2.10 7.82 -0.21
N GLY A 36 -1.57 6.61 -0.35
CA GLY A 36 -1.40 5.64 0.72
C GLY A 36 -2.57 4.66 0.90
N GLN A 37 -3.73 4.93 0.29
CA GLN A 37 -4.90 4.05 0.41
C GLN A 37 -4.65 2.64 -0.12
N SER A 38 -3.75 2.50 -1.09
CA SER A 38 -3.35 1.20 -1.63
C SER A 38 -2.75 0.28 -0.56
N GLU A 39 -1.85 0.81 0.27
CA GLU A 39 -1.25 0.06 1.38
C GLU A 39 -2.30 -0.27 2.45
N GLU A 40 -3.16 0.69 2.80
CA GLU A 40 -4.20 0.48 3.81
C GLU A 40 -5.19 -0.63 3.42
N ARG A 41 -5.63 -0.64 2.16
CA ARG A 41 -6.56 -1.64 1.64
C ARG A 41 -5.93 -3.03 1.59
N LEU A 42 -4.69 -3.12 1.14
CA LEU A 42 -3.97 -4.40 1.11
C LEU A 42 -3.78 -4.96 2.53
N GLY A 43 -3.42 -4.10 3.49
CA GLY A 43 -3.32 -4.47 4.89
C GLY A 43 -4.65 -4.97 5.47
N GLN A 44 -5.74 -4.26 5.18
CA GLN A 44 -7.09 -4.67 5.62
C GLN A 44 -7.50 -6.00 5.00
N TRP A 45 -7.30 -6.19 3.70
CA TRP A 45 -7.61 -7.45 3.02
C TRP A 45 -6.85 -8.63 3.63
N MET A 46 -5.56 -8.47 3.95
CA MET A 46 -4.79 -9.54 4.61
C MET A 46 -5.28 -9.83 6.03
N ALA A 47 -5.69 -8.79 6.77
CA ALA A 47 -6.23 -8.93 8.11
C ALA A 47 -7.59 -9.67 8.10
N ASP A 48 -8.47 -9.31 7.17
CA ASP A 48 -9.80 -9.91 7.02
C ASP A 48 -9.71 -11.39 6.64
N ASN A 49 -8.75 -11.74 5.76
CA ASN A 49 -8.52 -13.10 5.30
C ASN A 49 -7.57 -13.92 6.19
N LYS A 50 -6.93 -13.29 7.18
CA LYS A 50 -5.96 -13.91 8.10
C LYS A 50 -4.82 -14.66 7.40
N ASN A 51 -4.32 -14.10 6.29
CA ASN A 51 -3.30 -14.74 5.45
C ASN A 51 -1.97 -13.97 5.42
N ARG A 52 -1.77 -13.01 6.34
CA ARG A 52 -0.60 -12.12 6.31
C ARG A 52 0.74 -12.87 6.30
N ASP A 53 0.83 -13.95 7.05
CA ASP A 53 2.01 -14.81 7.16
C ASP A 53 2.35 -15.58 5.89
N GLU A 54 1.38 -15.73 4.97
CA GLU A 54 1.58 -16.37 3.67
C GLU A 54 2.07 -15.41 2.58
N MET A 55 1.98 -14.09 2.82
CA MET A 55 2.20 -13.06 1.80
C MET A 55 3.58 -12.40 1.88
N VAL A 56 4.18 -12.16 0.72
CA VAL A 56 5.39 -11.36 0.52
C VAL A 56 5.00 -9.99 -0.04
N ILE A 57 5.16 -8.94 0.77
CA ILE A 57 4.74 -7.59 0.40
C ILE A 57 5.95 -6.70 0.11
N ALA A 58 5.98 -6.11 -1.08
CA ALA A 58 6.92 -5.07 -1.45
C ALA A 58 6.22 -3.72 -1.45
N THR A 59 6.83 -2.73 -0.81
CA THR A 59 6.38 -1.33 -0.91
C THR A 59 7.50 -0.40 -1.32
N LYS A 60 7.13 0.71 -1.95
CA LYS A 60 8.01 1.78 -2.40
C LYS A 60 7.69 3.05 -1.64
N TYR A 61 8.75 3.77 -1.30
CA TYR A 61 8.70 5.14 -0.81
C TYR A 61 9.36 6.06 -1.85
N THR A 62 9.67 7.32 -1.51
CA THR A 62 10.31 8.35 -2.36
C THR A 62 9.35 9.35 -2.98
N SER A 63 8.29 8.90 -3.65
CA SER A 63 7.38 9.82 -4.34
C SER A 63 6.55 10.65 -3.34
N PRO A 64 6.35 11.95 -3.60
CA PRO A 64 5.49 12.78 -2.78
C PRO A 64 4.03 12.29 -2.92
N TYR A 65 3.41 11.97 -1.77
CA TYR A 65 2.03 11.46 -1.70
C TYR A 65 1.19 12.19 -0.65
N MET A 66 1.83 12.99 0.19
CA MET A 66 1.22 13.76 1.28
C MET A 66 1.01 15.22 0.87
N GLY A 67 0.55 15.46 -0.36
CA GLY A 67 0.31 16.81 -0.89
C GLY A 67 -0.70 17.57 -0.04
N ALA A 68 -0.24 18.64 0.63
CA ALA A 68 -1.00 19.56 1.46
C ALA A 68 -1.57 19.02 2.80
N PHE A 69 -0.86 18.16 3.53
CA PHE A 69 -1.16 17.99 4.96
C PHE A 69 -0.56 19.16 5.77
N PRO A 70 -1.35 20.16 6.22
CA PRO A 70 -0.83 21.36 6.86
C PRO A 70 -0.15 21.07 8.21
N SER A 71 -0.39 19.90 8.78
CA SER A 71 0.18 19.47 10.07
C SER A 71 1.51 18.71 9.96
N LYS A 72 2.07 18.54 8.75
CA LYS A 72 3.29 17.76 8.52
C LYS A 72 4.34 18.55 7.73
N ILE A 73 5.62 18.30 8.02
CA ILE A 73 6.75 18.83 7.24
C ILE A 73 6.91 17.94 5.98
N PRO A 74 6.57 18.42 4.76
CA PRO A 74 6.40 17.55 3.59
C PRO A 74 7.67 16.85 3.12
N VAL A 75 8.83 17.52 3.26
CA VAL A 75 10.15 16.98 2.91
C VAL A 75 10.48 15.69 3.67
N ASN A 76 9.88 15.43 4.83
CA ASN A 76 10.07 14.18 5.57
C ASN A 76 9.37 12.96 4.94
N TYR A 77 8.49 13.17 3.96
CA TYR A 77 7.63 12.14 3.35
C TYR A 77 7.92 11.94 1.85
N MET A 78 9.09 12.40 1.39
CA MET A 78 9.56 12.26 0.02
C MET A 78 11.08 12.05 -0.03
N GLY A 79 11.60 11.66 -1.20
CA GLY A 79 13.02 11.41 -1.41
C GLY A 79 13.50 10.08 -0.83
N ASN A 80 14.76 9.75 -1.07
CA ASN A 80 15.35 8.46 -0.71
C ASN A 80 15.92 8.40 0.72
N GLY A 81 15.75 9.47 1.51
CA GLY A 81 16.32 9.57 2.85
C GLY A 81 15.70 8.57 3.83
N SER A 82 16.47 8.14 4.82
CA SER A 82 16.03 7.20 5.87
C SER A 82 14.81 7.70 6.66
N LYS A 83 14.61 9.02 6.73
CA LYS A 83 13.42 9.64 7.30
C LYS A 83 12.15 9.31 6.51
N SER A 84 12.17 9.44 5.18
CA SER A 84 11.04 9.07 4.33
C SER A 84 10.82 7.55 4.34
N MET A 85 11.88 6.75 4.26
CA MET A 85 11.77 5.28 4.36
C MET A 85 10.99 4.82 5.60
N LYS A 86 11.18 5.48 6.74
CA LYS A 86 10.54 5.11 8.01
C LYS A 86 9.12 5.68 8.19
N LEU A 87 8.82 6.81 7.55
CA LEU A 87 7.57 7.54 7.76
C LEU A 87 6.53 7.34 6.66
N SER A 88 6.98 7.05 5.44
CA SER A 88 6.13 7.01 4.25
C SER A 88 5.35 5.71 4.08
N PRO A 89 5.95 4.51 4.27
CA PRO A 89 5.19 3.27 4.23
C PRO A 89 4.21 3.19 5.40
N SER A 90 2.99 2.75 5.12
CA SER A 90 2.04 2.39 6.17
C SER A 90 2.62 1.27 7.05
N LYS A 91 2.54 1.41 8.38
CA LYS A 91 2.86 0.31 9.33
C LYS A 91 1.91 -0.89 9.22
N ARG A 92 0.93 -0.84 8.31
CA ARG A 92 -0.24 -1.73 8.25
C ARG A 92 -0.16 -2.79 7.14
N VAL A 93 0.93 -2.84 6.36
CA VAL A 93 1.24 -3.92 5.41
C VAL A 93 2.40 -4.77 5.90
#